data_AF-A0A2D9JQJ0-F1
#
_entry.id   AF-A0A2D9JQJ0-F1
#
_cell.length_a   1.000
_cell.length_b   1.000
_cell.length_c   1.000
_cell.angle_alpha   90.00
_cell.angle_beta   90.00
_cell.angle_gamma   90.00
#
_symmetry.space_group_name_H-M   'P 1'
#
loop_
_entity.id
_entity.type
_entity.pdbx_description
1 polymer ?
#
loop_
_entity_poly.entity_id
_entity_poly.type
_entity_poly.pdbx_seq_one_letter_code
_entity_poly.pdbx_strand_id
1 'polypeptide(L)'
;MRIVVTSQRFQCLDRSLLFHVGIDPASVRIMVVKSTVHFRSAFDSIAEETLVVNSPGSNPCRHLDLDYQRLRPGVRLEPGGPPHAAQL
;
A
#
# COMPACT_ATOMS: atom_id res chain seq x y z
N MET A 1 12.61 -4.73 -17.07
CA MET A 1 11.49 -4.62 -16.11
C MET A 1 10.88 -6.01 -15.94
N ARG A 2 10.56 -6.43 -14.71
CA ARG A 2 9.90 -7.72 -14.43
C ARG A 2 8.58 -7.44 -13.71
N ILE A 3 7.52 -8.16 -14.07
CA ILE A 3 6.20 -8.07 -13.43
C ILE A 3 5.79 -9.48 -13.02
N VAL A 4 5.47 -9.66 -11.75
CA VAL A 4 4.89 -10.91 -11.23
C VAL A 4 3.38 -10.74 -11.21
N VAL A 5 2.67 -11.63 -11.90
CA VAL A 5 1.21 -11.60 -12.01
C VAL A 5 0.62 -12.78 -11.27
N THR A 6 -0.44 -12.54 -10.50
CA THR A 6 -1.23 -13.58 -9.83
C THR A 6 -2.64 -13.61 -10.40
N SER A 7 -3.25 -14.79 -10.49
CA SER A 7 -4.64 -14.95 -10.97
C SER A 7 -5.68 -14.45 -9.95
N GLN A 8 -5.29 -14.35 -8.69
CA GLN A 8 -6.14 -13.88 -7.59
C GLN A 8 -5.52 -12.65 -6.93
N ARG A 9 -6.36 -11.86 -6.26
CA ARG A 9 -5.91 -10.71 -5.47
C ARG A 9 -5.01 -11.22 -4.33
N PHE A 10 -3.76 -10.80 -4.35
CA PHE A 10 -2.75 -11.28 -3.41
C PHE A 10 -1.77 -10.17 -3.05
N GLN A 11 -1.20 -10.25 -1.85
CA GLN A 11 -0.19 -9.30 -1.36
C GLN A 11 1.16 -10.00 -1.27
N CYS A 12 2.21 -9.34 -1.73
CA CYS A 12 3.58 -9.81 -1.50
C CYS A 12 3.96 -9.53 -0.04
N LEU A 13 3.67 -10.48 0.84
CA LEU A 13 3.86 -10.35 2.30
C LEU A 13 5.26 -10.76 2.76
N ASP A 14 5.95 -11.58 1.98
CA ASP A 14 7.25 -12.15 2.34
C ASP A 14 8.15 -12.39 1.11
N ARG A 15 9.46 -12.48 1.34
CA ARG A 15 10.49 -12.71 0.32
C ARG A 15 10.38 -14.09 -0.35
N SER A 16 9.92 -15.11 0.37
CA SER A 16 9.76 -16.47 -0.17
C SER A 16 8.87 -16.53 -1.41
N LEU A 17 7.89 -15.63 -1.52
CA LEU A 17 7.01 -15.51 -2.68
C LEU A 17 7.76 -15.14 -3.96
N LEU A 18 8.82 -14.34 -3.84
CA LEU A 18 9.66 -13.95 -4.96
C LEU A 18 10.66 -15.05 -5.31
N PHE A 19 11.24 -15.70 -4.30
CA PHE A 19 12.09 -16.87 -4.53
C PHE A 19 11.33 -17.99 -5.25
N HIS A 20 10.06 -18.22 -4.91
CA HIS A 20 9.21 -19.21 -5.56
C HIS A 20 9.05 -18.97 -7.07
N VAL A 21 9.08 -17.71 -7.51
CA VAL A 21 9.02 -17.34 -8.94
C VAL A 21 10.40 -17.05 -9.53
N GLY A 22 11.48 -17.49 -8.87
CA GLY A 22 12.85 -17.39 -9.35
C GLY A 22 13.47 -15.99 -9.25
N ILE A 23 12.96 -15.13 -8.37
CA ILE A 23 13.47 -13.78 -8.14
C ILE A 23 14.10 -13.70 -6.75
N ASP A 24 15.41 -13.46 -6.69
CA ASP A 24 16.05 -13.03 -5.45
C ASP A 24 15.79 -11.52 -5.24
N PRO A 25 15.03 -11.10 -4.21
CA PRO A 25 14.77 -9.70 -3.94
C PRO A 25 16.03 -8.88 -3.63
N ALA A 26 17.10 -9.49 -3.11
CA ALA A 26 18.36 -8.76 -2.84
C ALA A 26 19.15 -8.44 -4.12
N SER A 27 18.86 -9.14 -5.22
CA SER A 27 19.51 -8.94 -6.52
C SER A 27 18.90 -7.78 -7.33
N VAL A 28 17.78 -7.21 -6.89
CA VAL A 28 17.08 -6.16 -7.65
C VAL A 28 17.47 -4.77 -7.15
N ARG A 29 17.68 -3.83 -8.06
CA ARG A 29 18.00 -2.44 -7.70
C ARG A 29 16.82 -1.68 -7.11
N ILE A 30 15.61 -1.95 -7.60
CA ILE A 30 14.37 -1.31 -7.17
C ILE A 30 13.29 -2.38 -7.09
N MET A 31 12.61 -2.45 -5.94
CA MET A 31 11.46 -3.30 -5.71
C MET A 31 10.21 -2.44 -5.50
N VAL A 32 9.12 -2.81 -6.14
CA VAL A 32 7.82 -2.14 -5.96
C VAL A 32 6.82 -3.17 -5.46
N VAL A 33 6.22 -2.92 -4.30
CA VAL A 33 5.17 -3.73 -3.72
C VAL A 33 3.96 -2.85 -3.40
N LYS A 34 2.75 -3.32 -3.71
CA LYS A 34 1.52 -2.60 -3.33
C LYS A 34 1.15 -2.94 -1.90
N SER A 35 1.65 -2.14 -0.95
CA SER A 35 1.41 -2.32 0.49
C SER A 35 1.60 -1.00 1.22
N THR A 36 0.92 -0.84 2.37
CA THR A 36 1.06 0.36 3.22
C THR A 36 2.08 0.15 4.34
N VAL A 37 2.13 -1.05 4.95
CA VAL A 37 2.99 -1.28 6.13
C VAL A 37 3.55 -2.70 6.24
N HIS A 38 2.76 -3.73 5.92
CA HIS A 38 3.17 -5.12 6.20
C HIS A 38 4.45 -5.56 5.48
N PHE A 39 4.73 -4.99 4.30
CA PHE A 39 5.91 -5.32 3.51
C PHE A 39 7.23 -5.00 4.25
N ARG A 40 7.21 -4.00 5.15
CA ARG A 40 8.41 -3.53 5.84
C ARG A 40 9.12 -4.64 6.61
N SER A 41 8.36 -5.52 7.26
CA SER A 41 8.92 -6.66 8.01
C SER A 41 9.80 -7.58 7.15
N ALA A 42 9.45 -7.75 5.87
CA ALA A 42 10.14 -8.65 4.96
C ALA A 42 11.24 -7.95 4.14
N PHE A 43 11.10 -6.64 3.88
CA PHE A 43 11.93 -5.94 2.90
C PHE A 43 12.82 -4.83 3.49
N ASP A 44 12.48 -4.21 4.62
CA ASP A 44 13.26 -3.06 5.14
C ASP A 44 14.71 -3.49 5.49
N SER A 45 14.93 -4.73 5.94
CA SER A 45 16.27 -5.21 6.29
C SER A 45 17.22 -5.45 5.10
N ILE A 46 16.68 -5.46 3.87
CA ILE A 46 17.46 -5.63 2.64
C ILE A 46 17.41 -4.41 1.72
N ALA A 47 16.66 -3.38 2.11
CA ALA A 47 16.54 -2.13 1.37
C ALA A 47 17.52 -1.10 1.93
N GLU A 48 18.20 -0.37 1.05
CA GLU A 48 18.96 0.81 1.45
C GLU A 48 18.00 1.93 1.91
N GLU A 49 16.87 2.09 1.21
CA GLU A 49 15.84 3.08 1.53
C GLU A 49 14.45 2.55 1.19
N THR A 50 13.47 2.87 2.05
CA THR A 50 12.05 2.55 1.83
C THR A 50 11.26 3.81 1.51
N LEU A 51 10.89 3.96 0.23
CA LEU A 51 10.12 5.09 -0.27
C LEU A 51 8.62 4.78 -0.24
N VAL A 52 7.85 5.57 0.53
CA VAL A 52 6.39 5.50 0.53
C VAL A 52 5.85 6.40 -0.57
N VAL A 53 5.09 5.82 -1.51
CA VAL A 53 4.56 6.52 -2.67
C VAL A 53 3.03 6.50 -2.69
N ASN A 54 2.43 7.64 -3.05
CA ASN A 54 1.01 7.66 -3.40
C ASN A 54 0.84 7.10 -4.82
N SER A 55 -0.14 6.22 -5.02
CA SER A 55 -0.48 5.70 -6.35
C SER A 55 -2.00 5.76 -6.54
N PRO A 56 -2.48 6.00 -7.77
CA PRO A 56 -3.90 5.86 -8.07
C PRO A 56 -4.36 4.41 -7.87
N GLY A 57 -5.67 4.22 -7.71
CA GLY A 57 -6.30 2.90 -7.69
C GLY A 57 -7.39 2.76 -6.62
N SER A 58 -7.93 1.55 -6.50
CA SER A 58 -9.09 1.24 -5.65
C SER A 58 -8.84 1.33 -4.14
N ASN A 59 -7.62 1.67 -3.71
CA ASN A 59 -7.28 1.82 -2.30
C ASN A 59 -6.48 3.12 -2.13
N PRO A 60 -7.16 4.29 -2.14
CA PRO A 60 -6.51 5.58 -1.98
C PRO A 60 -5.90 5.71 -0.58
N CYS A 61 -4.74 6.35 -0.51
CA CYS A 61 -4.02 6.53 0.74
C CYS A 61 -4.43 7.82 1.48
N ARG A 62 -5.01 8.78 0.76
CA ARG A 62 -5.54 10.02 1.33
C ARG A 62 -7.02 9.84 1.58
N HIS A 63 -7.44 10.02 2.83
CA HIS A 63 -8.83 9.84 3.20
C HIS A 63 -9.70 11.01 2.75
N LEU A 64 -9.11 12.20 2.58
CA LEU A 64 -9.80 13.37 2.04
C LEU A 64 -10.23 13.22 0.57
N ASP A 65 -9.63 12.29 -0.17
CA ASP A 65 -9.97 12.04 -1.57
C ASP A 65 -11.21 11.13 -1.71
N LEU A 66 -11.73 10.61 -0.59
CA LEU A 66 -12.87 9.70 -0.57
C LEU A 66 -14.18 10.43 -0.30
N ASP A 67 -15.17 10.16 -1.14
CA ASP A 67 -16.54 10.67 -0.98
C ASP A 67 -17.36 9.73 -0.08
N TYR A 68 -17.24 9.92 1.23
CA TYR A 68 -17.90 9.10 2.21
C TYR A 68 -19.42 9.35 2.25
N GLN A 69 -20.21 8.34 1.86
CA GLN A 69 -21.68 8.47 1.80
C GLN A 69 -22.42 8.09 3.09
N ARG A 70 -21.74 7.44 4.03
CA ARG A 70 -22.38 6.88 5.25
C ARG A 70 -21.54 7.09 6.50
N LEU A 71 -20.54 7.98 6.43
CA LEU A 71 -19.73 8.29 7.59
C LEU A 71 -20.53 9.18 8.54
N ARG A 72 -20.43 8.90 9.84
CA ARG A 72 -21.17 9.68 10.84
C ARG A 72 -20.70 11.14 10.82
N PRO A 73 -21.62 12.12 10.91
CA PRO A 73 -21.23 13.52 11.04
C PRO A 73 -20.26 13.73 12.22
N GLY A 74 -19.24 14.56 12.02
CA GLY A 74 -18.25 14.87 13.06
C GLY A 74 -17.04 13.93 13.14
N VAL A 75 -17.06 12.76 12.47
CA VAL A 75 -15.87 11.89 12.39
C VAL A 75 -14.79 12.59 11.58
N ARG A 76 -13.59 12.76 12.13
CA ARG A 76 -12.46 13.36 11.41
C ARG A 76 -11.95 12.42 10.34
N LEU A 77 -11.73 12.95 9.14
CA LEU A 77 -11.26 12.18 7.99
C LEU A 77 -9.78 11.80 8.11
N GLU A 78 -9.00 12.57 8.86
CA GLU A 78 -7.58 12.32 9.15
C GLU A 78 -7.25 12.80 10.59
N PRO A 79 -6.11 12.38 11.19
CA PRO A 79 -5.66 12.92 12.46
C PRO A 79 -5.53 14.45 12.40
N GLY A 80 -6.32 15.16 13.22
CA GLY A 80 -6.38 16.64 13.18
C GLY A 80 -7.09 17.23 11.96
N GLY A 81 -7.56 16.41 11.02
CA GLY A 81 -8.23 16.83 9.79
C GLY A 81 -9.67 17.29 9.99
N PRO A 82 -10.33 17.76 8.91
CA PRO A 82 -11.71 18.22 8.95
C PRO A 82 -12.67 17.11 9.39
N PRO A 83 -13.76 17.44 10.11
CA PRO A 83 -14.83 16.51 10.37
C PRO A 83 -15.63 16.25 9.09
N HIS A 84 -16.14 15.03 8.94
CA HIS A 84 -17.14 14.69 7.95
C HIS A 84 -18.40 15.53 8.18
N ALA A 85 -18.82 16.26 7.15
CA ALA A 85 -20.02 17.09 7.21
C ALA A 85 -21.28 16.22 7.32
N ALA A 86 -22.34 16.77 7.91
CA ALA A 86 -23.65 16.17 7.74
C ALA A 86 -24.06 16.32 6.28
N GLN A 87 -24.40 15.20 5.63
CA GLN A 87 -25.09 15.26 4.34
C GLN A 87 -26.53 15.72 4.61
N LEU A 88 -26.92 16.84 4.00
CA LEU A 88 -28.27 17.42 4.09
C LEU A 88 -29.29 16.59 3.29
#